data_AF-A0A7X5LKJ9-F1
#
_entry.id   AF-A0A7X5LKJ9-F1
#
_cell.length_a   1.000
_cell.length_b   1.000
_cell.length_c   1.000
_cell.angle_alpha   90.00
_cell.angle_beta   90.00
_cell.angle_gamma   90.00
#
_symmetry.space_group_name_H-M   'P 1'
#
loop_
_entity.id
_entity.type
_entity.pdbx_description
1 polymer ?
#
loop_
_entity_poly.entity_id
_entity_poly.type
_entity_poly.pdbx_seq_one_letter_code
_entity_poly.pdbx_strand_id
1 'polypeptide(L)'
;MNDDLLFIEEDDDPEVEEFGSWKVLIVDDEPEVHAITRLALNDFVLNGKTLTFISAYSGEEAKACFREHNDIAVVLLDVVMETDEAGLEVANYIRNELENHFTRIILRTGQPGQVPEKEVIINYDINDYKSKTELTSQKLFTVVIAALRSYRDITVIEENRAGLEKIIDASVDLFSAHSLEKFMQGIIQQLASILGCAKDAAYITTAVAATSDAQSKGEKNDELYVFAGNGEYADKEGIPLKNAVSDAQYALCKQAMEKREIVYAEDHVVAYCNSKTQEGALLYLSGLPRRLGENDKHLVRRFSNSVQLAFDNVLKTMDLEKTQREIVERLSKAMDYDEPGSLHATRMSEMAELMASGIGMSDQEIRRLKQAIQLHDVGNSQVPQTILRKNTPLSDDEVFAIRQHAEFGYQILKGSSRPTIQLAATLAREHHERWDGKGYPEGLSGKNILLQSRIAALLDTFDALINGRPYKAPWPIDKVIGVLKEESGRHFDPALVNYLVANISGFEAIQHKYPDTPDYV
;
A
#
# COMPACT_ATOMS: atom_id res chain seq x y z
N MET A 1 -19.48 -5.20 -77.38
CA MET A 1 -18.46 -6.07 -76.76
C MET A 1 -17.91 -5.28 -75.59
N ASN A 2 -18.31 -5.73 -74.39
CA ASN A 2 -17.92 -5.39 -73.00
C ASN A 2 -17.51 -3.94 -72.70
N ASP A 3 -18.22 -3.12 -71.93
CA ASP A 3 -19.03 -3.36 -70.71
C ASP A 3 -18.34 -4.29 -69.72
N ASP A 4 -17.48 -3.70 -68.88
CA ASP A 4 -17.23 -4.18 -67.53
C ASP A 4 -17.29 -2.96 -66.59
N LEU A 5 -18.46 -2.84 -65.94
CA LEU A 5 -18.70 -1.98 -64.78
C LEU A 5 -17.74 -2.38 -63.66
N LEU A 6 -16.88 -1.46 -63.23
CA LEU A 6 -16.22 -1.53 -61.92
C LEU A 6 -17.21 -1.00 -60.88
N PHE A 7 -17.94 -1.92 -60.25
CA PHE A 7 -18.67 -1.69 -59.02
C PHE A 7 -17.67 -1.28 -57.93
N ILE A 8 -17.86 -0.10 -57.37
CA ILE A 8 -17.26 0.27 -56.09
C ILE A 8 -18.19 -0.35 -55.05
N GLU A 9 -17.70 -1.36 -54.33
CA GLU A 9 -18.35 -1.85 -53.11
C GLU A 9 -18.31 -0.70 -52.09
N GLU A 10 -19.45 -0.03 -51.89
CA GLU A 10 -19.74 0.66 -50.64
C GLU A 10 -20.19 -0.42 -49.66
N ASP A 11 -19.27 -0.91 -48.84
CA ASP A 11 -19.57 -1.52 -47.55
C ASP A 11 -18.31 -1.44 -46.67
N ASP A 12 -18.35 -0.50 -45.74
CA ASP A 12 -18.14 -0.77 -44.32
C ASP A 12 -18.65 0.49 -43.60
N ASP A 13 -19.94 0.48 -43.30
CA ASP A 13 -20.49 1.35 -42.25
C ASP A 13 -19.59 1.14 -41.01
N PRO A 14 -19.00 2.19 -40.41
CA PRO A 14 -18.13 1.99 -39.26
C PRO A 14 -18.93 1.25 -38.18
N GLU A 15 -18.46 0.07 -37.77
CA GLU A 15 -18.98 -0.63 -36.60
C GLU A 15 -19.09 0.39 -35.46
N VAL A 16 -20.32 0.72 -35.08
CA VAL A 16 -20.59 1.64 -33.98
C VAL A 16 -20.17 0.92 -32.72
N GLU A 17 -18.93 1.15 -32.28
CA GLU A 17 -18.42 0.66 -30.99
C GLU A 17 -19.44 1.02 -29.90
N GLU A 18 -19.95 0.00 -29.19
CA GLU A 18 -20.93 0.18 -28.11
C GLU A 18 -20.28 0.90 -26.92
N PHE A 19 -20.28 2.23 -26.95
CA PHE A 19 -20.07 3.05 -25.77
C PHE A 19 -21.22 2.73 -24.79
N GLY A 20 -20.90 2.03 -23.69
CA GLY A 20 -21.89 1.53 -22.72
C GLY A 20 -22.89 2.59 -22.23
N SER A 21 -24.02 2.19 -21.65
CA SER A 21 -25.18 3.07 -21.45
C SER A 21 -25.24 3.79 -20.09
N TRP A 22 -26.03 4.88 -20.03
CA TRP A 22 -26.43 5.52 -18.77
C TRP A 22 -27.74 4.89 -18.25
N LYS A 23 -27.75 4.46 -16.99
CA LYS A 23 -28.97 3.93 -16.36
C LYS A 23 -29.89 5.06 -15.89
N VAL A 24 -31.11 5.05 -16.41
CA VAL A 24 -32.19 5.97 -16.01
C VAL A 24 -33.30 5.13 -15.41
N LEU A 25 -33.58 5.34 -14.13
CA LEU A 25 -34.71 4.71 -13.45
C LEU A 25 -35.96 5.57 -13.63
N ILE A 26 -37.05 4.96 -14.10
CA ILE A 26 -38.37 5.57 -14.18
C ILE A 26 -39.21 4.95 -13.07
N VAL A 27 -39.72 5.79 -12.16
CA VAL A 27 -40.58 5.39 -11.05
C VAL A 27 -41.91 6.13 -11.20
N ASP A 28 -42.96 5.40 -11.57
CA ASP A 28 -44.31 5.90 -11.82
C ASP A 28 -45.27 4.71 -11.78
N ASP A 29 -46.45 4.84 -11.19
CA ASP A 29 -47.45 3.76 -11.16
C ASP A 29 -48.21 3.63 -12.50
N GLU A 30 -48.12 4.64 -13.38
CA GLU A 30 -48.77 4.68 -14.69
C GLU A 30 -47.87 4.08 -15.81
N PRO A 31 -48.21 2.91 -16.40
CA PRO A 31 -47.39 2.30 -17.45
C PRO A 31 -47.22 3.16 -18.71
N GLU A 32 -48.19 4.04 -18.98
CA GLU A 32 -48.15 4.97 -20.11
C GLU A 32 -47.02 5.99 -19.98
N VAL A 33 -46.74 6.47 -18.75
CA VAL A 33 -45.64 7.42 -18.50
C VAL A 33 -44.30 6.79 -18.83
N HIS A 34 -44.12 5.50 -18.56
CA HIS A 34 -42.90 4.78 -18.90
C HIS A 34 -42.71 4.67 -20.41
N ALA A 35 -43.78 4.35 -21.14
CA ALA A 35 -43.76 4.26 -22.60
C ALA A 35 -43.45 5.62 -23.25
N ILE A 36 -44.09 6.69 -22.80
CA ILE A 36 -43.89 8.05 -23.30
C ILE A 36 -42.46 8.53 -23.00
N THR A 37 -41.96 8.28 -21.79
CA THR A 37 -40.60 8.67 -21.38
C THR A 37 -39.54 7.97 -22.25
N ARG A 38 -39.72 6.66 -22.51
CA ARG A 38 -38.83 5.90 -23.40
C ARG A 38 -38.88 6.42 -24.83
N LEU A 39 -40.08 6.68 -25.36
CA LEU A 39 -40.25 7.22 -26.71
C LEU A 39 -39.59 8.60 -26.87
N ALA A 40 -39.77 9.48 -25.87
CA ALA A 40 -39.23 10.84 -25.89
C ALA A 40 -37.70 10.89 -25.85
N LEU A 41 -37.05 9.82 -25.39
CA LEU A 41 -35.60 9.73 -25.18
C LEU A 41 -34.95 8.62 -26.02
N ASN A 42 -35.66 8.05 -27.00
CA ASN A 42 -35.18 6.90 -27.76
C ASN A 42 -33.89 7.17 -28.55
N ASP A 43 -33.77 8.37 -29.12
CA ASP A 43 -32.62 8.76 -29.94
C ASP A 43 -31.56 9.53 -29.14
N PHE A 44 -31.53 9.31 -27.81
CA PHE A 44 -30.61 10.02 -26.92
C PHE A 44 -29.18 9.47 -27.03
N VAL A 45 -28.25 10.35 -27.36
CA VAL A 45 -26.81 10.07 -27.33
C VAL A 45 -26.08 11.20 -26.61
N LEU A 46 -25.30 10.87 -25.58
CA LEU A 46 -24.43 11.80 -24.88
C LEU A 46 -23.05 11.19 -24.70
N ASN A 47 -22.03 11.81 -25.31
CA ASN A 47 -20.64 11.34 -25.28
C ASN A 47 -20.51 9.89 -25.80
N GLY A 48 -21.20 9.55 -26.91
CA GLY A 48 -21.23 8.21 -27.49
C GLY A 48 -22.17 7.24 -26.77
N LYS A 49 -22.53 7.49 -25.51
CA LYS A 49 -23.36 6.60 -24.70
C LYS A 49 -24.87 6.80 -24.94
N THR A 50 -25.60 5.69 -25.00
CA THR A 50 -27.07 5.62 -25.05
C THR A 50 -27.68 5.54 -23.64
N LEU A 51 -29.01 5.44 -23.54
CA LEU A 51 -29.72 5.26 -22.26
C LEU A 51 -30.20 3.81 -22.10
N THR A 52 -30.04 3.26 -20.90
CA THR A 52 -30.73 2.04 -20.47
C THR A 52 -31.79 2.42 -19.44
N PHE A 53 -33.03 2.04 -19.71
CA PHE A 53 -34.14 2.34 -18.82
C PHE A 53 -34.42 1.19 -17.87
N ILE A 54 -34.55 1.52 -16.59
CA ILE A 54 -35.05 0.63 -15.55
C ILE A 54 -36.43 1.15 -15.16
N SER A 55 -37.37 0.27 -14.85
CA SER A 55 -38.73 0.65 -14.49
C SER A 55 -39.10 0.07 -13.14
N ALA A 56 -39.66 0.93 -12.28
CA ALA A 56 -40.31 0.56 -11.04
C ALA A 56 -41.71 1.18 -11.06
N TYR A 57 -42.71 0.41 -10.67
CA TYR A 57 -44.11 0.82 -10.64
C TYR A 57 -44.59 1.17 -9.23
N SER A 58 -43.68 1.06 -8.25
CA SER A 58 -43.95 1.38 -6.85
C SER A 58 -42.74 1.94 -6.13
N GLY A 59 -42.98 2.57 -4.98
CA GLY A 59 -41.90 3.01 -4.10
C GLY A 59 -40.99 1.86 -3.63
N GLU A 60 -41.57 0.69 -3.31
CA GLU A 60 -40.79 -0.48 -2.88
C GLU A 60 -40.00 -1.11 -4.03
N GLU A 61 -40.54 -1.16 -5.25
CA GLU A 61 -39.79 -1.57 -6.44
C GLU A 61 -38.63 -0.63 -6.71
N ALA A 62 -38.83 0.69 -6.56
CA ALA A 62 -37.76 1.66 -6.75
C ALA A 62 -36.61 1.43 -5.75
N LYS A 63 -36.93 1.21 -4.47
CA LYS A 63 -35.94 0.86 -3.44
C LYS A 63 -35.21 -0.45 -3.80
N ALA A 64 -35.91 -1.44 -4.34
CA ALA A 64 -35.30 -2.69 -4.79
C ALA A 64 -34.31 -2.46 -5.96
N CYS A 65 -34.65 -1.63 -6.94
CA CYS A 65 -33.74 -1.28 -8.04
C CYS A 65 -32.44 -0.62 -7.54
N PHE A 66 -32.50 0.25 -6.53
CA PHE A 66 -31.29 0.86 -5.93
C PHE A 66 -30.44 -0.11 -5.10
N ARG A 67 -31.03 -1.22 -4.62
CA ARG A 67 -30.25 -2.29 -3.97
C ARG A 67 -29.53 -3.16 -4.99
N GLU A 68 -30.11 -3.34 -6.17
CA GLU A 68 -29.52 -4.13 -7.27
C GLU A 68 -28.51 -3.33 -8.10
N HIS A 69 -28.72 -2.02 -8.24
CA HIS A 69 -27.92 -1.16 -9.09
C HIS A 69 -27.37 0.05 -8.31
N ASN A 70 -26.04 0.13 -8.21
CA ASN A 70 -25.33 1.24 -7.57
C ASN A 70 -24.94 2.38 -8.55
N ASP A 71 -25.21 2.21 -9.84
CA ASP A 71 -24.78 3.08 -10.94
C ASP A 71 -25.96 3.77 -11.66
N ILE A 72 -27.12 3.87 -11.00
CA ILE A 72 -28.27 4.63 -11.51
C ILE A 72 -27.90 6.11 -11.57
N ALA A 73 -27.79 6.67 -12.78
CA ALA A 73 -27.35 8.04 -12.98
C ALA A 73 -28.44 9.07 -12.70
N VAL A 74 -29.67 8.76 -13.17
CA VAL A 74 -30.84 9.63 -13.05
C VAL A 74 -32.03 8.79 -12.62
N VAL A 75 -32.84 9.34 -11.71
CA VAL A 75 -34.17 8.81 -11.40
C VAL A 75 -35.23 9.86 -11.73
N LEU A 76 -36.20 9.47 -12.56
CA LEU A 76 -37.43 10.21 -12.83
C LEU A 76 -38.50 9.65 -11.89
N LEU A 77 -38.81 10.39 -10.84
CA LEU A 77 -39.55 9.90 -9.69
C LEU A 77 -40.89 10.61 -9.56
N ASP A 78 -42.00 9.90 -9.66
CA ASP A 78 -43.31 10.46 -9.35
C ASP A 78 -43.45 10.71 -7.85
N VAL A 79 -44.09 11.82 -7.48
CA VAL A 79 -44.29 12.20 -6.08
C VAL A 79 -45.40 11.36 -5.45
N VAL A 80 -46.50 11.16 -6.18
CA VAL A 80 -47.73 10.51 -5.70
C VAL A 80 -47.89 9.18 -6.43
N MET A 81 -47.89 8.07 -5.68
CA MET A 81 -48.11 6.72 -6.21
C MET A 81 -49.06 5.95 -5.29
N GLU A 82 -48.59 4.96 -4.52
CA GLU A 82 -49.42 4.23 -3.54
C GLU A 82 -49.92 5.15 -2.41
N THR A 83 -49.13 6.17 -2.10
CA THR A 83 -49.41 7.20 -1.11
C THR A 83 -49.05 8.57 -1.69
N ASP A 84 -49.58 9.63 -1.08
CA ASP A 84 -49.33 11.03 -1.49
C ASP A 84 -47.86 11.46 -1.31
N GLU A 85 -47.07 10.69 -0.56
CA GLU A 85 -45.65 10.99 -0.27
C GLU A 85 -44.70 9.86 -0.69
N ALA A 86 -45.19 8.82 -1.39
CA ALA A 86 -44.39 7.64 -1.75
C ALA A 86 -43.08 7.99 -2.47
N GLY A 87 -43.12 8.95 -3.40
CA GLY A 87 -41.92 9.45 -4.09
C GLY A 87 -40.95 10.17 -3.16
N LEU A 88 -41.45 10.91 -2.17
CA LEU A 88 -40.61 11.60 -1.20
C LEU A 88 -39.92 10.60 -0.25
N GLU A 89 -40.61 9.53 0.15
CA GLU A 89 -40.01 8.44 0.91
C GLU A 89 -38.88 7.75 0.15
N VAL A 90 -39.04 7.53 -1.16
CA VAL A 90 -37.97 7.00 -2.01
C VAL A 90 -36.80 7.98 -2.10
N ALA A 91 -37.06 9.28 -2.26
CA ALA A 91 -35.99 10.27 -2.28
C ALA A 91 -35.22 10.31 -0.95
N ASN A 92 -35.93 10.25 0.18
CA ASN A 92 -35.35 10.16 1.51
C ASN A 92 -34.50 8.90 1.67
N TYR A 93 -35.00 7.75 1.20
CA TYR A 93 -34.25 6.49 1.20
C TYR A 93 -32.93 6.61 0.43
N ILE A 94 -32.96 7.19 -0.78
CA ILE A 94 -31.75 7.37 -1.61
C ILE A 94 -30.73 8.26 -0.90
N ARG A 95 -31.16 9.39 -0.32
CA ARG A 95 -30.24 10.40 0.24
C ARG A 95 -29.76 10.09 1.66
N ASN A 96 -30.65 9.59 2.52
CA ASN A 96 -30.38 9.48 3.96
C ASN A 96 -30.15 8.04 4.42
N GLU A 97 -30.72 7.02 3.74
CA GLU A 97 -30.49 5.62 4.11
C GLU A 97 -29.38 4.98 3.27
N LEU A 98 -29.34 5.24 1.96
CA LEU A 98 -28.28 4.76 1.08
C LEU A 98 -27.08 5.71 1.01
N GLU A 99 -27.19 6.93 1.55
CA GLU A 99 -26.20 8.00 1.44
C GLU A 99 -25.74 8.27 -0.01
N ASN A 100 -26.61 7.97 -0.98
CA ASN A 100 -26.30 8.17 -2.39
C ASN A 100 -26.59 9.62 -2.76
N HIS A 101 -25.56 10.47 -2.67
CA HIS A 101 -25.60 11.85 -3.13
C HIS A 101 -25.21 12.02 -4.60
N PHE A 102 -25.03 10.92 -5.35
CA PHE A 102 -24.57 10.94 -6.75
C PHE A 102 -25.73 10.92 -7.74
N THR A 103 -26.71 10.03 -7.56
CA THR A 103 -27.86 9.92 -8.47
C THR A 103 -28.64 11.24 -8.53
N ARG A 104 -28.97 11.70 -9.74
CA ARG A 104 -29.79 12.90 -9.91
C ARG A 104 -31.27 12.55 -9.80
N ILE A 105 -31.97 13.16 -8.85
CA ILE A 105 -33.40 12.96 -8.62
C ILE A 105 -34.17 14.08 -9.32
N ILE A 106 -35.02 13.72 -10.27
CA ILE A 106 -35.97 14.62 -10.93
C ILE A 106 -37.37 14.20 -10.51
N LEU A 107 -38.02 15.00 -9.68
CA LEU A 107 -39.39 14.77 -9.26
C LEU A 107 -40.37 15.18 -10.36
N ARG A 108 -41.36 14.31 -10.59
CA ARG A 108 -42.50 14.54 -11.48
C ARG A 108 -43.78 14.50 -10.65
N THR A 109 -44.76 15.34 -10.96
CA THR A 109 -46.10 15.23 -10.35
C THR A 109 -47.19 15.62 -11.32
N GLY A 110 -48.34 14.94 -11.28
CA GLY A 110 -49.54 15.35 -12.00
C GLY A 110 -50.31 16.50 -11.30
N GLN A 111 -50.05 16.76 -10.02
CA GLN A 111 -50.80 17.71 -9.19
C GLN A 111 -49.87 18.76 -8.56
N PRO A 112 -49.47 19.80 -9.31
CA PRO A 112 -48.66 20.88 -8.76
C PRO A 112 -49.40 21.61 -7.62
N GLY A 113 -48.79 21.70 -6.44
CA GLY A 113 -49.27 22.51 -5.31
C GLY A 113 -49.70 21.76 -4.04
N GLN A 114 -49.72 20.42 -4.03
CA GLN A 114 -49.98 19.65 -2.80
C GLN A 114 -48.81 19.68 -1.82
N VAL A 115 -47.57 19.71 -2.33
CA VAL A 115 -46.35 19.79 -1.53
C VAL A 115 -45.55 21.03 -1.98
N PRO A 116 -45.04 21.88 -1.07
CA PRO A 116 -44.27 23.07 -1.44
C PRO A 116 -42.95 22.68 -2.13
N GLU A 117 -42.85 22.92 -3.43
CA GLU A 117 -41.66 22.59 -4.26
C GLU A 117 -40.34 23.02 -3.62
N LYS A 118 -40.28 24.25 -3.10
CA LYS A 118 -39.07 24.80 -2.48
C LYS A 118 -38.63 24.01 -1.24
N GLU A 119 -39.57 23.54 -0.42
CA GLU A 119 -39.26 22.77 0.79
C GLU A 119 -38.80 21.37 0.43
N VAL A 120 -39.43 20.76 -0.58
CA VAL A 120 -39.06 19.43 -1.07
C VAL A 120 -37.64 19.42 -1.61
N ILE A 121 -37.29 20.40 -2.45
CA ILE A 121 -35.96 20.51 -3.04
C ILE A 121 -34.87 20.61 -1.97
N ILE A 122 -35.11 21.41 -0.92
CA ILE A 122 -34.13 21.64 0.15
C ILE A 122 -34.04 20.44 1.11
N ASN A 123 -35.18 19.92 1.57
CA ASN A 123 -35.21 18.90 2.62
C ASN A 123 -34.80 17.50 2.11
N TYR A 124 -35.02 17.22 0.83
CA TYR A 124 -34.75 15.92 0.23
C TYR A 124 -33.61 15.93 -0.81
N ASP A 125 -32.86 17.04 -0.92
CA ASP A 125 -31.73 17.19 -1.85
C ASP A 125 -32.07 16.75 -3.30
N ILE A 126 -33.17 17.30 -3.81
CA ILE A 126 -33.72 17.02 -5.14
C ILE A 126 -33.07 17.94 -6.17
N ASN A 127 -32.78 17.41 -7.35
CA ASN A 127 -32.05 18.16 -8.38
C ASN A 127 -32.96 18.94 -9.33
N ASP A 128 -34.17 18.45 -9.58
CA ASP A 128 -35.19 19.21 -10.31
C ASP A 128 -36.60 18.76 -9.91
N TYR A 129 -37.57 19.66 -10.03
CA TYR A 129 -38.98 19.41 -9.79
C TYR A 129 -39.80 19.92 -10.97
N LYS A 130 -40.67 19.07 -11.52
CA LYS A 130 -41.45 19.39 -12.74
C LYS A 130 -42.85 18.80 -12.68
N SER A 131 -43.83 19.54 -13.19
CA SER A 131 -45.16 18.98 -13.44
C SER A 131 -45.13 18.04 -14.66
N LYS A 132 -45.86 16.91 -14.62
CA LYS A 132 -46.06 15.99 -15.75
C LYS A 132 -46.59 16.75 -16.99
N THR A 133 -47.42 17.78 -16.79
CA THR A 133 -47.99 18.61 -17.88
C THR A 133 -46.99 19.59 -18.51
N GLU A 134 -45.93 19.96 -17.79
CA GLU A 134 -44.92 20.91 -18.27
C GLU A 134 -43.75 20.22 -18.97
N LEU A 135 -43.64 18.91 -18.82
CA LEU A 135 -42.51 18.08 -19.25
C LEU A 135 -42.70 17.60 -20.70
N THR A 136 -42.65 18.52 -21.66
CA THR A 136 -42.63 18.15 -23.09
C THR A 136 -41.40 17.32 -23.43
N SER A 137 -41.42 16.54 -24.51
CA SER A 137 -40.27 15.70 -24.92
C SER A 137 -38.96 16.49 -25.02
N GLN A 138 -39.03 17.71 -25.56
CA GLN A 138 -37.86 18.59 -25.67
C GLN A 138 -37.35 19.06 -24.30
N LYS A 139 -38.24 19.38 -23.36
CA LYS A 139 -37.85 19.76 -22.01
C LYS A 139 -37.29 18.57 -21.22
N LEU A 140 -37.94 17.41 -21.30
CA LEU A 140 -37.44 16.17 -20.69
C LEU A 140 -36.02 15.86 -21.18
N PHE A 141 -35.78 15.97 -22.49
CA PHE A 141 -34.45 15.81 -23.08
C PHE A 141 -33.42 16.76 -22.47
N THR A 142 -33.74 18.07 -22.38
CA THR A 142 -32.81 19.05 -21.79
C THR A 142 -32.53 18.82 -20.30
N VAL A 143 -33.53 18.41 -19.53
CA VAL A 143 -33.40 18.14 -18.10
C VAL A 143 -32.55 16.89 -17.87
N VAL A 144 -32.79 15.82 -18.64
CA VAL A 144 -31.99 14.59 -18.56
C VAL A 144 -30.53 14.84 -18.98
N ILE A 145 -30.26 15.65 -20.01
CA ILE A 145 -28.89 16.06 -20.36
C ILE A 145 -28.22 16.78 -19.19
N ALA A 146 -28.89 17.77 -18.60
CA ALA A 146 -28.33 18.54 -17.49
C ALA A 146 -28.03 17.64 -16.28
N ALA A 147 -28.94 16.73 -15.96
CA ALA A 147 -28.79 15.76 -14.89
C ALA A 147 -27.63 14.79 -15.15
N LEU A 148 -27.53 14.20 -16.35
CA LEU A 148 -26.44 13.29 -16.69
C LEU A 148 -25.07 13.98 -16.67
N ARG A 149 -24.98 15.23 -17.14
CA ARG A 149 -23.74 16.03 -17.02
C ARG A 149 -23.38 16.27 -15.56
N SER A 150 -24.35 16.67 -14.74
CA SER A 150 -24.12 16.86 -13.30
C SER A 150 -23.71 15.57 -12.60
N TYR A 151 -24.31 14.42 -12.93
CA TYR A 151 -23.93 13.12 -12.40
C TYR A 151 -22.46 12.83 -12.72
N ARG A 152 -22.09 12.88 -14.01
CA ARG A 152 -20.72 12.67 -14.49
C ARG A 152 -19.73 13.56 -13.75
N ASP A 153 -20.02 14.85 -13.67
CA ASP A 153 -19.08 15.83 -13.10
C ASP A 153 -18.84 15.57 -11.60
N ILE A 154 -19.88 15.19 -10.85
CA ILE A 154 -19.76 14.84 -9.42
C ILE A 154 -19.00 13.51 -9.25
N THR A 155 -19.26 12.51 -10.09
CA THR A 155 -18.51 11.25 -10.06
C THR A 155 -17.00 11.48 -10.27
N VAL A 156 -16.63 12.31 -11.26
CA VAL A 156 -15.22 12.68 -11.50
C VAL A 156 -14.62 13.40 -10.29
N ILE A 157 -15.37 14.30 -9.63
CA ILE A 157 -14.90 14.99 -8.43
C ILE A 157 -14.66 14.00 -7.27
N GLU A 158 -15.55 13.03 -7.08
CA GLU A 158 -15.40 12.04 -6.02
C GLU A 158 -14.24 11.08 -6.29
N GLU A 159 -14.06 10.64 -7.53
CA GLU A 159 -12.87 9.85 -7.93
C GLU A 159 -11.58 10.63 -7.66
N ASN A 160 -11.57 11.95 -7.94
CA ASN A 160 -10.46 12.82 -7.61
C ASN A 160 -10.28 13.01 -6.10
N ARG A 161 -11.36 13.04 -5.30
CA ARG A 161 -11.25 13.11 -3.84
C ARG A 161 -10.63 11.84 -3.28
N ALA A 162 -11.16 10.67 -3.67
CA ALA A 162 -10.72 9.37 -3.20
C ALA A 162 -9.25 9.08 -3.55
N GLY A 163 -8.80 9.42 -4.77
CA GLY A 163 -7.40 9.21 -5.12
C GLY A 163 -6.45 10.16 -4.37
N LEU A 164 -6.86 11.39 -4.03
CA LEU A 164 -6.08 12.31 -3.20
C LEU A 164 -5.97 11.80 -1.76
N GLU A 165 -7.04 11.25 -1.21
CA GLU A 165 -7.06 10.63 0.12
C GLU A 165 -6.06 9.47 0.20
N LYS A 166 -6.07 8.55 -0.79
CA LYS A 166 -5.06 7.48 -0.88
C LYS A 166 -3.63 8.00 -0.92
N ILE A 167 -3.38 9.09 -1.65
CA ILE A 167 -2.05 9.73 -1.72
C ILE A 167 -1.65 10.28 -0.34
N ILE A 168 -2.57 10.95 0.36
CA ILE A 168 -2.32 11.54 1.69
C ILE A 168 -2.05 10.45 2.72
N ASP A 169 -2.89 9.42 2.79
CA ASP A 169 -2.75 8.33 3.76
C ASP A 169 -1.44 7.56 3.55
N ALA A 170 -1.11 7.27 2.29
CA ALA A 170 0.15 6.62 1.96
C ALA A 170 1.39 7.51 2.19
N SER A 171 1.22 8.84 2.22
CA SER A 171 2.30 9.79 2.48
C SER A 171 2.82 9.74 3.93
N VAL A 172 1.99 9.28 4.88
CA VAL A 172 2.34 9.23 6.31
C VAL A 172 3.41 8.17 6.59
N ASP A 173 3.41 7.07 5.83
CA ASP A 173 4.30 5.92 6.02
C ASP A 173 5.10 5.56 4.75
N LEU A 174 5.60 6.55 3.99
CA LEU A 174 6.37 6.36 2.74
C LEU A 174 7.59 5.41 2.83
N PHE A 175 7.96 4.98 4.03
CA PHE A 175 9.11 4.12 4.33
C PHE A 175 8.80 2.62 4.28
N SER A 176 7.57 2.20 3.97
CA SER A 176 7.23 0.78 3.80
C SER A 176 6.93 0.44 2.33
N ALA A 177 7.30 -0.77 1.91
CA ALA A 177 7.01 -1.30 0.57
C ALA A 177 5.52 -1.20 0.21
N HIS A 178 4.65 -1.54 1.18
CA HIS A 178 3.20 -1.50 1.01
C HIS A 178 2.63 -0.07 0.95
N SER A 179 3.29 0.89 1.58
CA SER A 179 2.91 2.31 1.48
C SER A 179 3.27 2.88 0.11
N LEU A 180 4.38 2.45 -0.50
CA LEU A 180 4.76 2.86 -1.86
C LEU A 180 3.73 2.39 -2.89
N GLU A 181 3.30 1.14 -2.77
CA GLU A 181 2.28 0.53 -3.63
C GLU A 181 0.96 1.33 -3.59
N LYS A 182 0.43 1.59 -2.38
CA LYS A 182 -0.79 2.40 -2.18
C LYS A 182 -0.64 3.84 -2.69
N PHE A 183 0.53 4.44 -2.46
CA PHE A 183 0.85 5.78 -2.95
C PHE A 183 0.81 5.82 -4.49
N MET A 184 1.42 4.83 -5.14
CA MET A 184 1.41 4.71 -6.59
C MET A 184 0.01 4.44 -7.13
N GLN A 185 -0.79 3.61 -6.47
CA GLN A 185 -2.18 3.37 -6.82
C GLN A 185 -3.01 4.66 -6.78
N GLY A 186 -2.85 5.47 -5.73
CA GLY A 186 -3.53 6.78 -5.60
C GLY A 186 -3.16 7.74 -6.72
N ILE A 187 -1.88 7.79 -7.09
CA ILE A 187 -1.37 8.58 -8.23
C ILE A 187 -1.99 8.10 -9.55
N ILE A 188 -1.98 6.79 -9.84
CA ILE A 188 -2.54 6.24 -11.08
C ILE A 188 -4.05 6.55 -11.17
N GLN A 189 -4.78 6.41 -10.06
CA GLN A 189 -6.21 6.71 -9.98
C GLN A 189 -6.50 8.19 -10.31
N GLN A 190 -5.68 9.13 -9.80
CA GLN A 190 -5.80 10.55 -10.16
C GLN A 190 -5.62 10.79 -11.66
N LEU A 191 -4.61 10.18 -12.27
CA LEU A 191 -4.37 10.36 -13.70
C LEU A 191 -5.54 9.81 -14.54
N ALA A 192 -6.01 8.61 -14.21
CA ALA A 192 -7.10 7.95 -14.90
C ALA A 192 -8.39 8.79 -14.86
N SER A 193 -8.68 9.39 -13.70
CA SER A 193 -9.81 10.31 -13.53
C SER A 193 -9.66 11.59 -14.36
N ILE A 194 -8.49 12.27 -14.32
CA ILE A 194 -8.27 13.52 -15.07
C ILE A 194 -8.36 13.30 -16.58
N LEU A 195 -7.93 12.14 -17.08
CA LEU A 195 -8.02 11.80 -18.51
C LEU A 195 -9.42 11.38 -18.97
N GLY A 196 -10.42 11.45 -18.08
CA GLY A 196 -11.83 11.25 -18.41
C GLY A 196 -12.34 9.83 -18.15
N CYS A 197 -11.97 9.23 -17.01
CA CYS A 197 -12.42 7.91 -16.57
C CYS A 197 -11.91 6.76 -17.46
N ALA A 198 -10.60 6.71 -17.73
CA ALA A 198 -9.96 5.44 -18.07
C ALA A 198 -10.27 4.46 -16.92
N LYS A 199 -11.12 3.45 -17.17
CA LYS A 199 -11.52 2.51 -16.11
C LYS A 199 -10.34 1.70 -15.58
N ASP A 200 -9.32 1.55 -16.40
CA ASP A 200 -8.27 0.57 -16.25
C ASP A 200 -6.91 1.25 -16.44
N ALA A 201 -6.08 1.20 -15.41
CA ALA A 201 -4.78 1.85 -15.41
C ALA A 201 -3.79 1.03 -14.59
N ALA A 202 -2.56 0.87 -15.08
CA ALA A 202 -1.53 0.07 -14.43
C ALA A 202 -0.18 0.78 -14.48
N TYR A 203 0.58 0.68 -13.40
CA TYR A 203 2.00 0.98 -13.38
C TYR A 203 2.76 -0.33 -13.31
N ILE A 204 3.59 -0.54 -14.33
CA ILE A 204 4.29 -1.78 -14.62
C ILE A 204 5.78 -1.50 -14.50
N THR A 205 6.51 -2.35 -13.80
CA THR A 205 7.95 -2.15 -13.57
C THR A 205 8.69 -3.48 -13.54
N THR A 206 9.98 -3.45 -13.86
CA THR A 206 10.91 -4.56 -13.62
C THR A 206 11.36 -4.60 -12.15
N ALA A 207 11.13 -3.52 -11.40
CA ALA A 207 11.55 -3.32 -10.02
C ALA A 207 10.62 -4.01 -9.00
N VAL A 208 10.55 -5.34 -9.00
CA VAL A 208 9.83 -6.12 -7.95
C VAL A 208 10.68 -6.24 -6.67
N ALA A 209 11.54 -5.26 -6.39
CA ALA A 209 12.44 -5.32 -5.24
C ALA A 209 11.72 -5.17 -3.88
N ALA A 210 10.39 -5.02 -3.88
CA ALA A 210 9.58 -4.73 -2.70
C ALA A 210 8.63 -5.88 -2.28
N THR A 211 8.41 -6.90 -3.11
CA THR A 211 7.64 -8.10 -2.72
C THR A 211 8.58 -9.29 -2.54
N SER A 212 8.37 -10.00 -1.43
CA SER A 212 9.32 -10.91 -0.77
C SER A 212 9.78 -12.14 -1.55
N ASP A 213 9.24 -12.42 -2.74
CA ASP A 213 9.48 -13.71 -3.43
C ASP A 213 10.36 -13.61 -4.69
N ALA A 214 10.56 -12.41 -5.26
CA ALA A 214 11.26 -12.26 -6.54
C ALA A 214 12.80 -12.26 -6.45
N GLN A 215 13.39 -12.12 -5.25
CA GLN A 215 14.85 -12.19 -5.06
C GLN A 215 15.41 -13.62 -5.00
N SER A 216 14.56 -14.65 -5.02
CA SER A 216 14.97 -16.05 -4.83
C SER A 216 15.60 -16.72 -6.07
N LYS A 217 15.58 -16.09 -7.24
CA LYS A 217 16.17 -16.63 -8.46
C LYS A 217 17.12 -15.61 -9.08
N GLY A 218 18.42 -15.89 -8.99
CA GLY A 218 19.50 -15.06 -9.53
C GLY A 218 19.58 -14.98 -11.06
N GLU A 219 18.45 -14.83 -11.75
CA GLU A 219 18.39 -14.53 -13.17
C GLU A 219 17.99 -13.06 -13.34
N LYS A 220 18.82 -12.29 -14.06
CA LYS A 220 18.39 -11.03 -14.68
C LYS A 220 17.33 -11.38 -15.72
N ASN A 221 16.08 -11.52 -15.30
CA ASN A 221 14.97 -11.51 -16.23
C ASN A 221 14.50 -10.07 -16.37
N ASP A 222 14.60 -9.52 -17.58
CA ASP A 222 13.94 -8.26 -18.02
C ASP A 222 12.39 -8.45 -18.07
N GLU A 223 11.86 -9.26 -17.17
CA GLU A 223 10.45 -9.62 -17.10
C GLU A 223 9.73 -8.52 -16.32
N LEU A 224 8.73 -7.92 -16.94
CA LEU A 224 7.92 -6.85 -16.37
C LEU A 224 6.83 -7.44 -15.48
N TYR A 225 6.53 -6.74 -14.39
CA TYR A 225 5.46 -7.11 -13.47
C TYR A 225 4.55 -5.92 -13.22
N VAL A 226 3.28 -6.20 -12.94
CA VAL A 226 2.35 -5.17 -12.47
C VAL A 226 2.73 -4.81 -11.03
N PHE A 227 3.07 -3.55 -10.80
CA PHE A 227 3.46 -3.05 -9.48
C PHE A 227 2.29 -2.43 -8.73
N ALA A 228 1.43 -1.70 -9.44
CA ALA A 228 0.21 -1.14 -8.90
C ALA A 228 -0.82 -0.99 -10.02
N GLY A 229 -2.09 -1.16 -9.71
CA GLY A 229 -3.16 -1.09 -10.71
C GLY A 229 -4.46 -0.53 -10.16
N ASN A 230 -5.29 -0.06 -11.09
CA ASN A 230 -6.66 0.38 -10.89
C ASN A 230 -7.57 -0.33 -11.91
N GLY A 231 -8.85 -0.47 -11.57
CA GLY A 231 -9.80 -1.21 -12.41
C GLY A 231 -9.44 -2.70 -12.51
N GLU A 232 -9.37 -3.23 -13.72
CA GLU A 232 -9.01 -4.62 -14.02
C GLU A 232 -7.61 -5.05 -13.54
N TYR A 233 -6.76 -4.07 -13.20
CA TYR A 233 -5.39 -4.29 -12.70
C TYR A 233 -5.27 -4.17 -11.18
N ALA A 234 -6.34 -3.79 -10.46
CA ALA A 234 -6.29 -3.59 -9.02
C ALA A 234 -5.81 -4.83 -8.25
N ASP A 235 -6.20 -6.02 -8.71
CA ASP A 235 -5.87 -7.30 -8.08
C ASP A 235 -4.76 -8.08 -8.82
N LYS A 236 -4.02 -7.43 -9.72
CA LYS A 236 -2.99 -8.08 -10.55
C LYS A 236 -1.55 -7.82 -10.08
N GLU A 237 -1.37 -7.36 -8.84
CA GLU A 237 -0.04 -7.05 -8.29
C GLU A 237 0.91 -8.27 -8.29
N GLY A 238 2.17 -8.04 -8.67
CA GLY A 238 3.20 -9.09 -8.71
C GLY A 238 3.02 -10.11 -9.83
N ILE A 239 1.98 -9.99 -10.66
CA ILE A 239 1.76 -10.86 -11.82
C ILE A 239 2.68 -10.42 -12.96
N PRO A 240 3.37 -11.35 -13.64
CA PRO A 240 4.12 -11.05 -14.86
C PRO A 240 3.23 -10.39 -15.91
N LEU A 241 3.71 -9.33 -16.56
CA LEU A 241 2.94 -8.52 -17.50
C LEU A 241 2.29 -9.38 -18.60
N LYS A 242 3.04 -10.36 -19.13
CA LYS A 242 2.57 -11.31 -20.17
C LYS A 242 1.29 -12.07 -19.78
N ASN A 243 1.04 -12.23 -18.47
CA ASN A 243 -0.13 -12.91 -17.93
C ASN A 243 -1.22 -11.91 -17.47
N ALA A 244 -0.87 -10.63 -17.33
CA ALA A 244 -1.76 -9.60 -16.83
C ALA A 244 -2.53 -8.87 -17.94
N VAL A 245 -1.96 -8.82 -19.16
CA VAL A 245 -2.53 -8.15 -20.35
C VAL A 245 -2.63 -9.11 -21.54
N SER A 246 -3.41 -8.74 -22.56
CA SER A 246 -3.48 -9.48 -23.84
C SER A 246 -2.18 -9.39 -24.66
N ASP A 247 -2.00 -10.28 -25.64
CA ASP A 247 -0.83 -10.29 -26.54
C ASP A 247 -0.62 -8.96 -27.27
N ALA A 248 -1.71 -8.31 -27.70
CA ALA A 248 -1.65 -7.01 -28.37
C ALA A 248 -1.19 -5.89 -27.43
N GLN A 249 -1.72 -5.85 -26.21
CA GLN A 249 -1.31 -4.90 -25.18
C GLN A 249 0.14 -5.13 -24.73
N TYR A 250 0.55 -6.40 -24.62
CA TYR A 250 1.94 -6.77 -24.32
C TYR A 250 2.91 -6.26 -25.39
N ALA A 251 2.55 -6.37 -26.67
CA ALA A 251 3.35 -5.84 -27.77
C ALA A 251 3.53 -4.32 -27.72
N LEU A 252 2.46 -3.58 -27.35
CA LEU A 252 2.53 -2.12 -27.15
C LEU A 252 3.47 -1.75 -26.00
N CYS A 253 3.41 -2.48 -24.89
CA CYS A 253 4.31 -2.30 -23.76
C CYS A 253 5.77 -2.53 -24.15
N LYS A 254 6.04 -3.61 -24.87
CA LYS A 254 7.38 -3.92 -25.37
C LYS A 254 7.90 -2.84 -26.33
N GLN A 255 7.04 -2.37 -27.24
CA GLN A 255 7.38 -1.28 -28.16
C GLN A 255 7.73 0.01 -27.40
N ALA A 256 6.98 0.37 -26.36
CA ALA A 256 7.26 1.57 -25.56
C ALA A 256 8.62 1.48 -24.85
N MET A 257 8.99 0.30 -24.34
CA MET A 257 10.31 0.08 -23.74
C MET A 257 11.45 0.14 -24.75
N GLU A 258 11.30 -0.53 -25.91
CA GLU A 258 12.33 -0.56 -26.95
C GLU A 258 12.60 0.85 -27.50
N LYS A 259 11.54 1.63 -27.72
CA LYS A 259 11.63 3.00 -28.24
C LYS A 259 11.94 4.04 -27.16
N ARG A 260 11.73 3.72 -25.88
CA ARG A 260 11.84 4.65 -24.73
C ARG A 260 10.99 5.91 -24.89
N GLU A 261 9.80 5.75 -25.44
CA GLU A 261 8.87 6.83 -25.77
C GLU A 261 7.45 6.50 -25.29
N ILE A 262 6.55 7.48 -25.42
CA ILE A 262 5.11 7.26 -25.20
C ILE A 262 4.50 6.74 -26.50
N VAL A 263 3.88 5.56 -26.42
CA VAL A 263 3.12 4.94 -27.51
C VAL A 263 1.64 5.23 -27.28
N TYR A 264 0.99 5.80 -28.29
CA TYR A 264 -0.44 6.08 -28.31
C TYR A 264 -1.13 5.11 -29.27
N ALA A 265 -2.15 4.40 -28.79
CA ALA A 265 -3.11 3.67 -29.60
C ALA A 265 -4.49 4.36 -29.55
N GLU A 266 -5.53 3.73 -30.10
CA GLU A 266 -6.87 4.35 -30.17
C GLU A 266 -7.51 4.51 -28.79
N ASP A 267 -7.41 3.47 -27.95
CA ASP A 267 -8.01 3.33 -26.63
C ASP A 267 -6.96 3.08 -25.52
N HIS A 268 -5.68 2.96 -25.90
CA HIS A 268 -4.56 2.68 -24.99
C HIS A 268 -3.46 3.73 -25.05
N VAL A 269 -2.80 3.96 -23.92
CA VAL A 269 -1.56 4.72 -23.85
C VAL A 269 -0.54 4.00 -22.99
N VAL A 270 0.66 3.86 -23.54
CA VAL A 270 1.80 3.31 -22.80
C VAL A 270 2.93 4.33 -22.78
N ALA A 271 3.23 4.86 -21.60
CA ALA A 271 4.30 5.82 -21.39
C ALA A 271 5.51 5.13 -20.75
N TYR A 272 6.64 5.11 -21.47
CA TYR A 272 7.91 4.75 -20.86
C TYR A 272 8.38 5.83 -19.87
N CYS A 273 8.49 5.44 -18.62
CA CYS A 273 8.95 6.25 -17.51
C CYS A 273 10.46 6.05 -17.34
N ASN A 274 11.24 7.03 -17.80
CA ASN A 274 12.70 6.91 -17.83
C ASN A 274 13.31 7.04 -16.41
N SER A 275 13.82 5.95 -15.85
CA SER A 275 14.58 5.98 -14.59
C SER A 275 16.05 6.30 -14.85
N LYS A 276 16.69 7.03 -13.92
CA LYS A 276 18.16 7.22 -13.94
C LYS A 276 18.92 6.09 -13.26
N THR A 277 18.21 5.25 -12.49
CA THR A 277 18.80 4.27 -11.57
C THR A 277 18.50 2.82 -11.94
N GLN A 278 17.48 2.56 -12.77
CA GLN A 278 17.09 1.21 -13.21
C GLN A 278 16.65 1.21 -14.69
N GLU A 279 16.37 0.03 -15.24
CA GLU A 279 15.64 -0.10 -16.51
C GLU A 279 14.23 0.45 -16.28
N GLY A 280 13.84 1.49 -17.01
CA GLY A 280 12.68 2.33 -16.69
C GLY A 280 11.35 1.56 -16.56
N ALA A 281 10.37 2.20 -15.94
CA ALA A 281 9.04 1.65 -15.74
C ALA A 281 8.12 1.98 -16.92
N LEU A 282 6.94 1.37 -16.95
CA LEU A 282 5.86 1.67 -17.89
C LEU A 282 4.63 2.13 -17.12
N LEU A 283 4.03 3.22 -17.57
CA LEU A 283 2.70 3.63 -17.18
C LEU A 283 1.74 3.25 -18.32
N TYR A 284 0.80 2.37 -18.03
CA TYR A 284 -0.19 1.85 -18.95
C TYR A 284 -1.59 2.36 -18.58
N LEU A 285 -2.32 2.81 -19.59
CA LEU A 285 -3.69 3.29 -19.47
C LEU A 285 -4.53 2.63 -20.57
N SER A 286 -5.69 2.07 -20.21
CA SER A 286 -6.67 1.48 -21.12
C SER A 286 -8.07 2.05 -20.89
N GLY A 287 -8.96 1.84 -21.86
CA GLY A 287 -10.36 2.30 -21.75
C GLY A 287 -10.52 3.80 -21.85
N LEU A 288 -9.67 4.49 -22.62
CA LEU A 288 -9.79 5.94 -22.85
C LEU A 288 -11.07 6.25 -23.66
N PRO A 289 -11.93 7.18 -23.22
CA PRO A 289 -13.23 7.44 -23.84
C PRO A 289 -13.13 8.14 -25.21
N ARG A 290 -11.94 8.64 -25.55
CA ARG A 290 -11.64 9.36 -26.79
C ARG A 290 -10.15 9.30 -27.08
N ARG A 291 -9.79 9.45 -28.36
CA ARG A 291 -8.39 9.71 -28.73
C ARG A 291 -7.86 10.95 -28.01
N LEU A 292 -6.66 10.83 -27.43
CA LEU A 292 -6.04 11.89 -26.67
C LEU A 292 -5.67 13.10 -27.55
N GLY A 293 -6.13 14.28 -27.16
CA GLY A 293 -5.71 15.55 -27.76
C GLY A 293 -4.32 15.97 -27.28
N GLU A 294 -3.73 16.99 -27.90
CA GLU A 294 -2.37 17.46 -27.54
C GLU A 294 -2.24 17.89 -26.07
N ASN A 295 -3.29 18.46 -25.49
CA ASN A 295 -3.33 18.81 -24.06
C ASN A 295 -3.28 17.55 -23.17
N ASP A 296 -4.03 16.51 -23.53
CA ASP A 296 -4.08 15.25 -22.79
C ASP A 296 -2.70 14.55 -22.88
N LYS A 297 -2.09 14.52 -24.07
CA LYS A 297 -0.73 14.00 -24.27
C LYS A 297 0.32 14.77 -23.47
N HIS A 298 0.20 16.10 -23.39
CA HIS A 298 1.07 16.91 -22.56
C HIS A 298 0.92 16.55 -21.08
N LEU A 299 -0.31 16.39 -20.60
CA LEU A 299 -0.59 16.00 -19.23
C LEU A 299 -0.02 14.61 -18.90
N VAL A 300 -0.28 13.59 -19.74
CA VAL A 300 0.28 12.24 -19.59
C VAL A 300 1.80 12.30 -19.47
N ARG A 301 2.47 13.07 -20.34
CA ARG A 301 3.92 13.22 -20.31
C ARG A 301 4.41 13.85 -19.00
N ARG A 302 3.74 14.91 -18.54
CA ARG A 302 4.09 15.58 -17.25
C ARG A 302 3.89 14.63 -16.08
N PHE A 303 2.80 13.89 -16.09
CA PHE A 303 2.43 12.99 -15.02
C PHE A 303 3.35 11.78 -14.94
N SER A 304 3.64 11.13 -16.08
CA SER A 304 4.60 10.03 -16.20
C SER A 304 5.97 10.40 -15.61
N ASN A 305 6.45 11.63 -15.87
CA ASN A 305 7.69 12.13 -15.26
C ASN A 305 7.56 12.31 -13.74
N SER A 306 6.46 12.87 -13.24
CA SER A 306 6.25 13.05 -11.80
C SER A 306 6.16 11.72 -11.06
N VAL A 307 5.44 10.73 -11.61
CA VAL A 307 5.35 9.36 -11.07
C VAL A 307 6.74 8.74 -10.98
N GLN A 308 7.53 8.84 -12.06
CA GLN A 308 8.88 8.28 -12.08
C GLN A 308 9.80 8.94 -11.05
N LEU A 309 9.72 10.26 -10.87
CA LEU A 309 10.52 10.96 -9.86
C LEU A 309 10.16 10.53 -8.44
N ALA A 310 8.86 10.32 -8.16
CA ALA A 310 8.43 9.83 -6.87
C ALA A 310 8.93 8.40 -6.62
N PHE A 311 8.79 7.52 -7.62
CA PHE A 311 9.29 6.14 -7.56
C PHE A 311 10.81 6.09 -7.35
N ASP A 312 11.59 6.85 -8.13
CA ASP A 312 13.05 6.94 -7.99
C ASP A 312 13.46 7.44 -6.59
N ASN A 313 12.74 8.40 -6.00
CA ASN A 313 13.05 8.92 -4.67
C ASN A 313 12.81 7.88 -3.57
N VAL A 314 11.74 7.08 -3.69
CA VAL A 314 11.47 6.02 -2.71
C VAL A 314 12.48 4.89 -2.85
N LEU A 315 12.78 4.45 -4.08
CA LEU A 315 13.84 3.45 -4.30
C LEU A 315 15.19 3.90 -3.76
N LYS A 316 15.58 5.17 -3.95
CA LYS A 316 16.80 5.73 -3.36
C LYS A 316 16.78 5.69 -1.83
N THR A 317 15.63 5.92 -1.22
CA THR A 317 15.49 5.88 0.23
C THR A 317 15.66 4.45 0.75
N MET A 318 15.05 3.46 0.09
CA MET A 318 15.24 2.05 0.40
C MET A 318 16.70 1.60 0.21
N ASP A 319 17.36 2.05 -0.86
CA ASP A 319 18.77 1.74 -1.13
C ASP A 319 19.70 2.36 -0.08
N LEU A 320 19.41 3.58 0.38
CA LEU A 320 20.12 4.21 1.50
C LEU A 320 19.97 3.39 2.79
N GLU A 321 18.77 2.89 3.11
CA GLU A 321 18.55 2.04 4.29
C GLU A 321 19.27 0.70 4.17
N LYS A 322 19.24 0.08 2.98
CA LYS A 322 19.98 -1.17 2.71
C LYS A 322 21.48 -0.96 2.87
N THR A 323 22.00 0.14 2.32
CA THR A 323 23.41 0.52 2.45
C THR A 323 23.78 0.77 3.91
N GLN A 324 22.95 1.50 4.66
CA GLN A 324 23.18 1.73 6.10
C GLN A 324 23.20 0.42 6.88
N ARG A 325 22.24 -0.48 6.63
CA ARG A 325 22.20 -1.80 7.27
C ARG A 325 23.44 -2.62 6.92
N GLU A 326 23.86 -2.65 5.67
CA GLU A 326 25.08 -3.34 5.25
C GLU A 326 26.32 -2.74 5.94
N ILE A 327 26.44 -1.42 6.03
CA ILE A 327 27.54 -0.77 6.76
C ILE A 327 27.55 -1.20 8.22
N VAL A 328 26.41 -1.18 8.91
CA VAL A 328 26.30 -1.61 10.32
C VAL A 328 26.71 -3.07 10.46
N GLU A 329 26.22 -3.95 9.59
CA GLU A 329 26.55 -5.38 9.63
C GLU A 329 28.05 -5.62 9.39
N ARG A 330 28.65 -4.92 8.42
CA ARG A 330 30.08 -5.02 8.11
C ARG A 330 30.97 -4.47 9.22
N LEU A 331 30.56 -3.35 9.83
CA LEU A 331 31.27 -2.78 10.97
C LEU A 331 31.15 -3.69 12.20
N SER A 332 29.95 -4.19 12.50
CA SER A 332 29.71 -5.17 13.56
C SER A 332 30.61 -6.39 13.38
N LYS A 333 30.63 -7.01 12.19
CA LYS A 333 31.53 -8.14 11.87
C LYS A 333 33.03 -7.82 12.00
N ALA A 334 33.44 -6.58 11.73
CA ALA A 334 34.85 -6.18 11.90
C ALA A 334 35.23 -5.97 13.37
N MET A 335 34.24 -5.82 14.24
CA MET A 335 34.37 -5.53 15.67
C MET A 335 34.04 -6.74 16.54
N ASP A 336 33.31 -7.72 16.01
CA ASP A 336 33.18 -9.03 16.63
C ASP A 336 34.56 -9.67 16.70
N TYR A 337 35.10 -9.71 17.92
CA TYR A 337 36.35 -10.38 18.25
C TYR A 337 36.19 -11.89 18.43
N ASP A 338 34.97 -12.38 18.20
CA ASP A 338 34.63 -13.79 18.23
C ASP A 338 35.49 -14.63 17.28
N GLU A 339 35.45 -15.95 17.49
CA GLU A 339 36.13 -16.87 16.59
C GLU A 339 35.66 -16.66 15.14
N PRO A 340 36.58 -16.78 14.15
CA PRO A 340 36.19 -16.80 12.74
C PRO A 340 35.04 -17.80 12.53
N GLY A 341 33.94 -17.33 11.94
CA GLY A 341 32.73 -18.14 11.74
C GLY A 341 31.61 -17.95 12.77
N SER A 342 31.78 -17.07 13.78
CA SER A 342 30.69 -16.68 14.68
C SER A 342 29.57 -15.94 13.93
N LEU A 343 28.32 -16.34 14.21
CA LEU A 343 27.11 -15.64 13.75
C LEU A 343 26.38 -14.94 14.90
N HIS A 344 27.07 -14.65 16.02
CA HIS A 344 26.51 -14.04 17.23
C HIS A 344 25.68 -12.79 16.94
N ALA A 345 26.21 -11.78 16.23
CA ALA A 345 25.48 -10.56 15.91
C ALA A 345 24.18 -10.81 15.12
N THR A 346 24.19 -11.83 14.24
CA THR A 346 22.99 -12.22 13.47
C THR A 346 21.96 -12.86 14.39
N ARG A 347 22.38 -13.82 15.24
CA ARG A 347 21.49 -14.46 16.22
C ARG A 347 20.90 -13.46 17.20
N MET A 348 21.70 -12.53 17.71
CA MET A 348 21.25 -11.45 18.60
C MET A 348 20.16 -10.61 17.95
N SER A 349 20.34 -10.20 16.69
CA SER A 349 19.35 -9.43 15.94
C SER A 349 18.03 -10.20 15.76
N GLU A 350 18.08 -11.47 15.39
CA GLU A 350 16.89 -12.31 15.17
C GLU A 350 16.17 -12.65 16.47
N MET A 351 16.91 -12.96 17.55
CA MET A 351 16.34 -13.22 18.87
C MET A 351 15.72 -11.95 19.47
N ALA A 352 16.31 -10.78 19.23
CA ALA A 352 15.77 -9.51 19.69
C ALA A 352 14.43 -9.19 19.02
N GLU A 353 14.28 -9.51 17.73
CA GLU A 353 12.99 -9.40 17.03
C GLU A 353 11.93 -10.34 17.62
N LEU A 354 12.28 -11.63 17.82
CA LEU A 354 11.36 -12.61 18.41
C LEU A 354 10.91 -12.19 19.81
N MET A 355 11.83 -11.66 20.62
CA MET A 355 11.53 -11.17 21.96
C MET A 355 10.67 -9.91 21.92
N ALA A 356 11.07 -8.91 21.14
CA ALA A 356 10.40 -7.61 21.06
C ALA A 356 8.97 -7.71 20.50
N SER A 357 8.77 -8.55 19.46
CA SER A 357 7.46 -8.80 18.88
C SER A 357 6.49 -9.41 19.90
N GLY A 358 6.91 -10.46 20.62
CA GLY A 358 5.99 -11.12 21.55
C GLY A 358 5.74 -10.41 22.87
N ILE A 359 6.52 -9.36 23.20
CA ILE A 359 6.20 -8.44 24.29
C ILE A 359 5.41 -7.20 23.82
N GLY A 360 5.08 -7.11 22.53
CA GLY A 360 4.20 -6.06 21.97
C GLY A 360 4.89 -4.74 21.61
N MET A 361 6.18 -4.75 21.28
CA MET A 361 6.84 -3.55 20.73
C MET A 361 6.34 -3.25 19.31
N SER A 362 6.32 -1.98 18.92
CA SER A 362 5.93 -1.58 17.57
C SER A 362 6.98 -2.00 16.52
N ASP A 363 6.56 -2.22 15.27
CA ASP A 363 7.49 -2.60 14.20
C ASP A 363 8.64 -1.60 14.01
N GLN A 364 8.38 -0.32 14.24
CA GLN A 364 9.41 0.71 14.18
C GLN A 364 10.47 0.54 15.29
N GLU A 365 10.04 0.22 16.51
CA GLU A 365 10.96 -0.05 17.63
C GLU A 365 11.73 -1.34 17.44
N ILE A 366 11.08 -2.39 16.91
CA ILE A 366 11.71 -3.67 16.57
C ILE A 366 12.81 -3.46 15.54
N ARG A 367 12.52 -2.78 14.41
CA ARG A 367 13.52 -2.47 13.38
C ARG A 367 14.71 -1.71 13.94
N ARG A 368 14.46 -0.73 14.83
CA ARG A 368 15.52 0.04 15.48
C ARG A 368 16.37 -0.82 16.40
N LEU A 369 15.76 -1.71 17.18
CA LEU A 369 16.47 -2.62 18.08
C LEU A 369 17.36 -3.59 17.29
N LYS A 370 16.85 -4.22 16.23
CA LYS A 370 17.63 -5.13 15.36
C LYS A 370 18.92 -4.49 14.84
N GLN A 371 18.86 -3.22 14.45
CA GLN A 371 20.02 -2.48 13.97
C GLN A 371 20.96 -2.07 15.10
N ALA A 372 20.40 -1.58 16.22
CA ALA A 372 21.20 -1.05 17.33
C ALA A 372 21.93 -2.15 18.11
N ILE A 373 21.31 -3.32 18.28
CA ILE A 373 21.86 -4.41 19.10
C ILE A 373 23.16 -4.98 18.52
N GLN A 374 23.38 -4.89 17.20
CA GLN A 374 24.61 -5.34 16.55
C GLN A 374 25.85 -4.52 16.95
N LEU A 375 25.64 -3.35 17.56
CA LEU A 375 26.70 -2.42 17.98
C LEU A 375 26.90 -2.40 19.50
N HIS A 376 26.28 -3.30 20.27
CA HIS A 376 26.40 -3.28 21.73
C HIS A 376 27.87 -3.45 22.19
N ASP A 377 28.65 -4.26 21.46
CA ASP A 377 30.05 -4.57 21.77
C ASP A 377 31.08 -3.74 20.99
N VAL A 378 30.64 -2.65 20.34
CA VAL A 378 31.51 -1.70 19.59
C VAL A 378 32.71 -1.19 20.42
N GLY A 379 32.56 -1.14 21.74
CA GLY A 379 33.63 -0.70 22.65
C GLY A 379 34.80 -1.68 22.77
N ASN A 380 34.63 -2.95 22.38
CA ASN A 380 35.71 -3.95 22.44
C ASN A 380 36.90 -3.56 21.54
N SER A 381 36.69 -2.64 20.60
CA SER A 381 37.75 -2.03 19.79
C SER A 381 38.86 -1.32 20.55
N GLN A 382 38.62 -0.94 21.80
CA GLN A 382 39.62 -0.34 22.69
C GLN A 382 40.24 -1.35 23.66
N VAL A 383 39.77 -2.60 23.69
CA VAL A 383 40.31 -3.64 24.56
C VAL A 383 41.41 -4.41 23.83
N PRO A 384 42.62 -4.56 24.41
CA PRO A 384 43.70 -5.31 23.78
C PRO A 384 43.29 -6.74 23.40
N GLN A 385 43.58 -7.16 22.16
CA GLN A 385 43.26 -8.51 21.67
C GLN A 385 43.89 -9.63 22.50
N THR A 386 45.07 -9.38 23.10
CA THR A 386 45.74 -10.33 23.99
C THR A 386 44.93 -10.64 25.25
N ILE A 387 44.04 -9.73 25.66
CA ILE A 387 43.13 -9.91 26.78
C ILE A 387 41.85 -10.61 26.31
N LEU A 388 41.25 -10.15 25.20
CA LEU A 388 40.00 -10.73 24.67
C LEU A 388 40.14 -12.20 24.26
N ARG A 389 41.31 -12.61 23.75
CA ARG A 389 41.60 -13.98 23.26
C ARG A 389 42.36 -14.84 24.27
N LYS A 390 42.34 -14.49 25.56
CA LYS A 390 43.21 -15.14 26.56
C LYS A 390 42.63 -16.47 27.05
N ASN A 391 43.34 -17.58 26.77
CA ASN A 391 42.91 -18.94 27.14
C ASN A 391 43.01 -19.38 28.60
N THR A 392 43.19 -18.42 29.48
CA THR A 392 43.38 -18.66 30.91
C THR A 392 42.53 -17.68 31.69
N PRO A 393 42.23 -17.95 32.97
CA PRO A 393 41.53 -17.00 33.83
C PRO A 393 42.14 -15.60 33.75
N LEU A 394 41.27 -14.60 33.63
CA LEU A 394 41.64 -13.18 33.58
C LEU A 394 42.00 -12.68 34.99
N SER A 395 42.96 -11.77 35.09
CA SER A 395 43.23 -11.05 36.34
C SER A 395 42.17 -9.97 36.61
N ASP A 396 42.10 -9.46 37.84
CA ASP A 396 41.16 -8.39 38.19
C ASP A 396 41.36 -7.13 37.32
N ASP A 397 42.62 -6.78 37.00
CA ASP A 397 42.95 -5.66 36.12
C ASP A 397 42.48 -5.90 34.67
N GLU A 398 42.60 -7.14 34.18
CA GLU A 398 42.13 -7.53 32.85
C GLU A 398 40.60 -7.52 32.79
N VAL A 399 39.92 -7.98 33.83
CA VAL A 399 38.46 -7.89 33.95
C VAL A 399 38.03 -6.43 33.97
N PHE A 400 38.71 -5.57 34.74
CA PHE A 400 38.43 -4.13 34.77
C PHE A 400 38.65 -3.49 33.39
N ALA A 401 39.71 -3.85 32.67
CA ALA A 401 39.97 -3.38 31.32
C ALA A 401 38.86 -3.78 30.34
N ILE A 402 38.40 -5.04 30.39
CA ILE A 402 37.27 -5.49 29.55
C ILE A 402 36.01 -4.71 29.89
N ARG A 403 35.65 -4.54 31.17
CA ARG A 403 34.42 -3.82 31.58
C ARG A 403 34.32 -2.40 31.02
N GLN A 404 35.44 -1.75 30.73
CA GLN A 404 35.46 -0.42 30.15
C GLN A 404 34.91 -0.36 28.71
N HIS A 405 34.78 -1.49 28.00
CA HIS A 405 34.18 -1.49 26.66
C HIS A 405 32.77 -0.88 26.66
N ALA A 406 31.98 -1.08 27.72
CA ALA A 406 30.64 -0.52 27.80
C ALA A 406 30.66 1.01 27.74
N GLU A 407 31.55 1.64 28.51
CA GLU A 407 31.74 3.08 28.48
C GLU A 407 32.38 3.55 27.17
N PHE A 408 33.39 2.84 26.64
CA PHE A 408 33.99 3.19 25.37
C PHE A 408 33.00 3.14 24.21
N GLY A 409 32.14 2.12 24.16
CA GLY A 409 31.11 1.99 23.15
C GLY A 409 30.09 3.13 23.21
N TYR A 410 29.66 3.50 24.43
CA TYR A 410 28.84 4.70 24.63
C TYR A 410 29.52 5.96 24.10
N GLN A 411 30.81 6.18 24.43
CA GLN A 411 31.55 7.37 24.00
C GLN A 411 31.70 7.47 22.47
N ILE A 412 31.86 6.34 21.78
CA ILE A 412 31.90 6.28 20.31
C ILE A 412 30.58 6.76 19.70
N LEU A 413 29.44 6.39 20.29
CA LEU A 413 28.13 6.53 19.66
C LEU A 413 27.30 7.74 20.15
N LYS A 414 27.52 8.22 21.39
CA LYS A 414 26.65 9.20 22.07
C LYS A 414 26.50 10.56 21.37
N GLY A 415 27.43 10.93 20.49
CA GLY A 415 27.41 12.21 19.77
C GLY A 415 26.41 12.27 18.61
N SER A 416 25.78 11.14 18.26
CA SER A 416 24.86 11.06 17.13
C SER A 416 23.46 11.61 17.46
N SER A 417 22.85 12.28 16.49
CA SER A 417 21.44 12.68 16.53
C SER A 417 20.48 11.61 15.98
N ARG A 418 21.01 10.48 15.47
CA ARG A 418 20.20 9.43 14.85
C ARG A 418 19.61 8.49 15.91
N PRO A 419 18.28 8.26 15.94
CA PRO A 419 17.65 7.43 16.98
C PRO A 419 18.23 6.02 17.13
N THR A 420 18.56 5.36 16.01
CA THR A 420 19.20 4.03 16.05
C THR A 420 20.57 4.06 16.73
N ILE A 421 21.38 5.07 16.46
CA ILE A 421 22.72 5.21 17.05
C ILE A 421 22.64 5.63 18.52
N GLN A 422 21.66 6.45 18.89
CA GLN A 422 21.39 6.79 20.29
C GLN A 422 20.96 5.56 21.11
N LEU A 423 20.10 4.71 20.52
CA LEU A 423 19.75 3.43 21.12
C LEU A 423 21.00 2.55 21.24
N ALA A 424 21.80 2.42 20.18
CA ALA A 424 23.04 1.64 20.21
C ALA A 424 24.03 2.14 21.28
N ALA A 425 24.15 3.46 21.47
CA ALA A 425 24.97 4.03 22.54
C ALA A 425 24.48 3.57 23.92
N THR A 426 23.17 3.60 24.13
CA THR A 426 22.55 3.19 25.40
C THR A 426 22.73 1.68 25.63
N LEU A 427 22.51 0.86 24.60
CA LEU A 427 22.76 -0.59 24.65
C LEU A 427 24.22 -0.89 24.99
N ALA A 428 25.17 -0.25 24.32
CA ALA A 428 26.59 -0.44 24.58
C ALA A 428 26.93 -0.12 26.04
N ARG A 429 26.30 0.90 26.63
CA ARG A 429 26.51 1.26 28.03
C ARG A 429 25.85 0.29 29.00
N GLU A 430 24.63 -0.14 28.73
CA GLU A 430 23.76 -0.75 29.73
C GLU A 430 23.58 -2.28 29.61
N HIS A 431 24.06 -2.93 28.54
CA HIS A 431 23.81 -4.37 28.33
C HIS A 431 24.49 -5.29 29.37
N HIS A 432 25.35 -4.74 30.23
CA HIS A 432 25.92 -5.42 31.40
C HIS A 432 25.36 -4.94 32.75
N GLU A 433 24.36 -4.07 32.71
CA GLU A 433 23.59 -3.73 33.91
C GLU A 433 22.75 -4.94 34.34
N ARG A 434 22.61 -5.09 35.66
CA ARG A 434 21.90 -6.22 36.26
C ARG A 434 20.62 -5.73 36.89
N TRP A 435 19.55 -6.52 36.79
CA TRP A 435 18.27 -6.19 37.40
C TRP A 435 18.39 -5.83 38.91
N ASP A 436 19.29 -6.49 39.62
CA ASP A 436 19.61 -6.28 41.04
C ASP A 436 20.52 -5.07 41.36
N GLY A 437 20.97 -4.31 40.37
CA GLY A 437 21.86 -3.16 40.55
C GLY A 437 23.33 -3.49 40.77
N LYS A 438 23.72 -4.76 40.63
CA LYS A 438 25.13 -5.19 40.79
C LYS A 438 25.92 -5.22 39.47
N GLY A 439 25.32 -4.67 38.41
CA GLY A 439 25.92 -4.58 37.09
C GLY A 439 26.94 -3.44 36.98
N TYR A 440 27.35 -3.16 35.75
CA TYR A 440 28.26 -2.07 35.41
C TYR A 440 27.84 -1.44 34.08
N PRO A 441 28.26 -0.20 33.78
CA PRO A 441 29.17 0.67 34.54
C PRO A 441 28.52 1.54 35.62
N GLU A 442 27.21 1.72 35.61
CA GLU A 442 26.50 2.66 36.50
C GLU A 442 25.79 1.99 37.68
N GLY A 443 25.55 0.68 37.61
CA GLY A 443 24.84 -0.06 38.67
C GLY A 443 23.34 0.24 38.65
N LEU A 444 22.77 0.45 37.46
CA LEU A 444 21.35 0.65 37.26
C LEU A 444 20.57 -0.60 37.69
N SER A 445 19.35 -0.41 38.19
CA SER A 445 18.52 -1.50 38.70
C SER A 445 17.09 -1.45 38.20
N GLY A 446 16.48 -2.62 38.07
CA GLY A 446 15.08 -2.78 37.67
C GLY A 446 14.72 -2.02 36.39
N LYS A 447 13.68 -1.20 36.47
CA LYS A 447 13.15 -0.41 35.35
C LYS A 447 13.97 0.83 35.00
N ASN A 448 15.01 1.14 35.77
CA ASN A 448 15.95 2.21 35.41
C ASN A 448 16.89 1.80 34.28
N ILE A 449 17.00 0.49 34.02
CA ILE A 449 17.67 -0.06 32.83
C ILE A 449 16.69 -0.01 31.66
N LEU A 450 17.13 0.52 30.53
CA LEU A 450 16.30 0.58 29.33
C LEU A 450 15.80 -0.84 28.97
N LEU A 451 14.53 -0.95 28.53
CA LEU A 451 13.94 -2.26 28.21
C LEU A 451 14.75 -3.01 27.16
N GLN A 452 15.18 -2.31 26.13
CA GLN A 452 16.03 -2.83 25.06
C GLN A 452 17.39 -3.33 25.58
N SER A 453 17.99 -2.66 26.58
CA SER A 453 19.22 -3.10 27.23
C SER A 453 19.00 -4.36 28.07
N ARG A 454 17.86 -4.47 28.77
CA ARG A 454 17.46 -5.69 29.50
C ARG A 454 17.27 -6.88 28.55
N ILE A 455 16.71 -6.65 27.36
CA ILE A 455 16.60 -7.65 26.30
C ILE A 455 18.01 -8.08 25.85
N ALA A 456 18.88 -7.12 25.52
CA ALA A 456 20.25 -7.42 25.07
C ALA A 456 21.04 -8.24 26.09
N ALA A 457 21.01 -7.87 27.37
CA ALA A 457 21.71 -8.59 28.45
C ALA A 457 21.28 -10.07 28.56
N LEU A 458 19.97 -10.32 28.48
CA LEU A 458 19.40 -11.66 28.55
C LEU A 458 19.78 -12.49 27.32
N LEU A 459 19.65 -11.92 26.13
CA LEU A 459 19.95 -12.61 24.87
C LEU A 459 21.43 -12.89 24.69
N ASP A 460 22.30 -11.95 25.06
CA ASP A 460 23.76 -12.14 25.02
C ASP A 460 24.18 -13.30 25.95
N THR A 461 23.65 -13.31 27.17
CA THR A 461 23.93 -14.42 28.10
C THR A 461 23.38 -15.75 27.57
N PHE A 462 22.18 -15.76 26.99
CA PHE A 462 21.60 -16.97 26.40
C PHE A 462 22.47 -17.50 25.25
N ASP A 463 22.87 -16.64 24.32
CA ASP A 463 23.72 -17.01 23.18
C ASP A 463 25.07 -17.56 23.64
N ALA A 464 25.72 -16.87 24.58
CA ALA A 464 27.02 -17.25 25.13
C ALA A 464 26.99 -18.58 25.92
N LEU A 465 25.86 -18.92 26.54
CA LEU A 465 25.70 -20.19 27.25
C LEU A 465 25.45 -21.37 26.29
N ILE A 466 24.75 -21.13 25.17
CA ILE A 466 24.38 -22.18 24.20
C ILE A 466 25.50 -22.49 23.22
N ASN A 467 26.22 -21.50 22.71
CA ASN A 467 27.29 -21.72 21.72
C ASN A 467 28.66 -21.97 22.36
N GLY A 468 28.81 -21.67 23.66
CA GLY A 468 30.08 -21.78 24.36
C GLY A 468 31.05 -20.64 24.01
N ARG A 469 32.22 -20.66 24.63
CA ARG A 469 33.34 -19.72 24.37
C ARG A 469 34.64 -20.53 24.30
N PRO A 470 35.76 -19.96 23.83
CA PRO A 470 37.02 -20.70 23.67
C PRO A 470 37.51 -21.48 24.93
N TYR A 471 37.05 -21.12 26.14
CA TYR A 471 37.40 -21.78 27.42
C TYR A 471 36.23 -22.46 28.11
N LYS A 472 35.05 -22.49 27.49
CA LYS A 472 33.82 -22.99 28.11
C LYS A 472 32.95 -23.68 27.07
N ALA A 473 32.83 -25.00 27.19
CA ALA A 473 31.96 -25.80 26.33
C ALA A 473 30.50 -25.31 26.39
N PRO A 474 29.74 -25.43 25.27
CA PRO A 474 28.32 -25.12 25.21
C PRO A 474 27.52 -25.92 26.24
N TRP A 475 26.46 -25.32 26.80
CA TRP A 475 25.62 -25.97 27.80
C TRP A 475 24.37 -26.59 27.16
N PRO A 476 23.90 -27.74 27.68
CA PRO A 476 22.59 -28.27 27.31
C PRO A 476 21.47 -27.27 27.63
N ILE A 477 20.46 -27.18 26.76
CA ILE A 477 19.37 -26.20 26.87
C ILE A 477 18.69 -26.23 28.25
N ASP A 478 18.44 -27.41 28.81
CA ASP A 478 17.82 -27.56 30.14
C ASP A 478 18.64 -26.88 31.25
N LYS A 479 19.97 -26.93 31.14
CA LYS A 479 20.88 -26.27 32.07
C LYS A 479 20.85 -24.76 31.88
N VAL A 480 20.80 -24.27 30.64
CA VAL A 480 20.67 -22.84 30.32
C VAL A 480 19.37 -22.30 30.91
N ILE A 481 18.24 -22.96 30.65
CA ILE A 481 16.92 -22.60 31.22
C ILE A 481 16.98 -22.58 32.75
N GLY A 482 17.61 -23.58 33.36
CA GLY A 482 17.78 -23.64 34.82
C GLY A 482 18.47 -22.41 35.38
N VAL A 483 19.60 -22.01 34.77
CA VAL A 483 20.35 -20.82 35.20
C VAL A 483 19.61 -19.52 34.92
N LEU A 484 18.93 -19.38 33.77
CA LEU A 484 18.13 -18.20 33.49
C LEU A 484 16.99 -18.01 34.50
N LYS A 485 16.34 -19.11 34.91
CA LYS A 485 15.31 -19.09 35.97
C LYS A 485 15.90 -18.72 37.34
N GLU A 486 17.08 -19.22 37.68
CA GLU A 486 17.76 -18.90 38.95
C GLU A 486 18.19 -17.43 39.02
N GLU A 487 18.66 -16.87 37.91
CA GLU A 487 19.08 -15.47 37.80
C GLU A 487 17.92 -14.50 37.51
N SER A 488 16.68 -15.00 37.41
CA SER A 488 15.46 -14.20 37.25
C SER A 488 15.24 -13.30 38.47
N GLY A 489 15.11 -11.99 38.25
CA GLY A 489 15.02 -11.00 39.32
C GLY A 489 16.35 -10.67 40.01
N ARG A 490 17.45 -11.27 39.55
CA ARG A 490 18.82 -10.97 39.99
C ARG A 490 19.61 -10.35 38.85
N HIS A 491 20.01 -11.15 37.87
CA HIS A 491 20.66 -10.65 36.66
C HIS A 491 19.62 -10.08 35.70
N PHE A 492 18.53 -10.82 35.48
CA PHE A 492 17.60 -10.56 34.39
C PHE A 492 16.23 -10.09 34.87
N ASP A 493 15.55 -9.32 34.01
CA ASP A 493 14.15 -8.98 34.21
C ASP A 493 13.28 -10.25 34.24
N PRO A 494 12.51 -10.49 35.32
CA PRO A 494 11.67 -11.68 35.42
C PRO A 494 10.66 -11.85 34.28
N ALA A 495 10.12 -10.75 33.75
CA ALA A 495 9.15 -10.81 32.68
C ALA A 495 9.77 -11.33 31.38
N LEU A 496 11.00 -10.88 31.07
CA LEU A 496 11.72 -11.30 29.87
C LEU A 496 12.18 -12.76 29.97
N VAL A 497 12.65 -13.19 31.14
CA VAL A 497 12.99 -14.60 31.38
C VAL A 497 11.77 -15.50 31.19
N ASN A 498 10.62 -15.12 31.76
CA ASN A 498 9.39 -15.88 31.61
C ASN A 498 8.98 -16.03 30.14
N TYR A 499 9.07 -14.94 29.36
CA TYR A 499 8.77 -14.95 27.93
C TYR A 499 9.74 -15.86 27.15
N LEU A 500 11.06 -15.71 27.37
CA LEU A 500 12.07 -16.52 26.69
C LEU A 500 11.87 -18.02 26.96
N VAL A 501 11.67 -18.39 28.23
CA VAL A 501 11.46 -19.79 28.62
C VAL A 501 10.17 -20.35 28.04
N ALA A 502 9.08 -19.58 28.04
CA ALA A 502 7.81 -20.03 27.48
C ALA A 502 7.88 -20.24 25.96
N ASN A 503 8.77 -19.55 25.27
CA ASN A 503 8.93 -19.57 23.82
C ASN A 503 10.28 -20.15 23.37
N ILE A 504 10.91 -21.00 24.20
CA ILE A 504 12.28 -21.45 24.01
C ILE A 504 12.53 -22.08 22.63
N SER A 505 11.55 -22.81 22.11
CA SER A 505 11.65 -23.48 20.80
C SER A 505 11.88 -22.50 19.65
N GLY A 506 11.34 -21.27 19.74
CA GLY A 506 11.60 -20.22 18.75
C GLY A 506 13.04 -19.70 18.81
N PHE A 507 13.59 -19.56 20.01
CA PHE A 507 14.99 -19.16 20.20
C PHE A 507 15.96 -20.27 19.77
N GLU A 508 15.66 -21.54 20.08
CA GLU A 508 16.44 -22.69 19.59
C GLU A 508 16.40 -22.79 18.06
N ALA A 509 15.25 -22.53 17.42
CA ALA A 509 15.16 -22.52 15.97
C ALA A 509 16.10 -21.48 15.32
N ILE A 510 16.28 -20.32 15.95
CA ILE A 510 17.23 -19.29 15.51
C ILE A 510 18.66 -19.81 15.65
N GLN A 511 19.01 -20.43 16.78
CA GLN A 511 20.32 -21.04 17.01
C GLN A 511 20.64 -22.10 15.94
N HIS A 512 19.68 -22.97 15.61
CA HIS A 512 19.83 -23.99 14.58
C HIS A 512 19.92 -23.42 13.15
N LYS A 513 19.26 -22.30 12.88
CA LYS A 513 19.29 -21.63 11.59
C LYS A 513 20.62 -20.92 11.33
N TYR A 514 21.28 -20.43 12.38
CA TYR A 514 22.53 -19.68 12.31
C TYR A 514 23.61 -20.31 13.22
N PRO A 515 24.03 -21.57 12.95
CA PRO A 515 25.07 -22.22 13.73
C PRO A 515 26.43 -21.55 13.48
N ASP A 516 27.29 -21.51 14.49
CA ASP A 516 28.70 -21.14 14.26
C ASP A 516 29.34 -22.13 13.28
N THR A 517 30.05 -21.61 12.28
CA THR A 517 30.71 -22.46 11.29
C THR A 517 32.13 -22.77 11.76
N PRO A 518 32.52 -24.05 11.95
CA PRO A 518 33.92 -24.39 12.14
C PRO A 518 34.69 -24.06 10.85
N ASP A 519 35.83 -23.37 10.97
CA ASP A 519 36.68 -23.03 9.83
C ASP A 519 36.99 -24.28 8.97
N TYR A 520 36.84 -24.14 7.66
CA TYR A 520 37.61 -24.94 6.71
C TYR A 520 39.06 -24.47 6.83
N VAL A 521 39.90 -25.36 7.38
CA VAL A 521 41.36 -25.25 7.52
C VAL A 521 42.04 -24.85 6.20
#